data_AF-A0A7C6B8Q2-F1
#
_entry.id   AF-A0A7C6B8Q2-F1
#
_cell.length_a   1.000
_cell.length_b   1.000
_cell.length_c   1.000
_cell.angle_alpha   90.00
_cell.angle_beta   90.00
_cell.angle_gamma   90.00
#
_symmetry.space_group_name_H-M   'P 1'
#
loop_
_entity.id
_entity.type
_entity.pdbx_description
1 polymer ?
#
loop_
_entity_poly.entity_id
_entity_poly.type
_entity_poly.pdbx_seq_one_letter_code
_entity_poly.pdbx_strand_id
1 'polypeptide(L)'
;MKKSLLSLLVMAGFMSGCVQNQPKPTISLGTGIGIPQASNSAYGPKPHRYQQAIKNYFSTKLTRGEQGMYKFGEPKRAYKQKGFAYGGELAWKGWLVETSVATPTRTGRYLTPRPYMVLFKGEQIVEHILGNSHKLLTKVDK
;
A
#
# COMPACT_ATOMS: atom_id res chain seq x y z
N MET A 1 -3.47 -49.04 -41.18
CA MET A 1 -4.85 -49.41 -41.59
C MET A 1 -5.43 -50.39 -40.57
N LYS A 2 -6.75 -50.31 -40.31
CA LYS A 2 -7.59 -51.03 -39.30
C LYS A 2 -7.69 -50.27 -37.96
N LYS A 3 -8.68 -49.38 -37.78
CA LYS A 3 -10.08 -49.59 -37.29
C LYS A 3 -10.05 -50.22 -35.87
N SER A 4 -10.38 -49.52 -34.80
CA SER A 4 -11.71 -48.99 -34.38
C SER A 4 -12.08 -49.72 -33.08
N LEU A 5 -12.18 -49.02 -31.96
CA LEU A 5 -13.18 -49.34 -30.92
C LEU A 5 -13.36 -48.20 -29.93
N LEU A 6 -14.62 -47.77 -29.86
CA LEU A 6 -15.26 -46.93 -28.87
C LEU A 6 -14.92 -47.36 -27.44
N SER A 7 -14.68 -46.41 -26.56
CA SER A 7 -15.16 -46.46 -25.17
C SER A 7 -15.32 -45.05 -24.64
N LEU A 8 -16.56 -44.58 -24.67
CA LEU A 8 -17.05 -43.50 -23.81
C LEU A 8 -16.98 -44.00 -22.36
N LEU A 9 -16.29 -43.27 -21.50
CA LEU A 9 -16.46 -43.38 -20.05
C LEU A 9 -16.56 -41.96 -19.50
N VAL A 10 -17.81 -41.57 -19.29
CA VAL A 10 -18.21 -40.36 -18.56
C VAL A 10 -17.89 -40.61 -17.09
N MET A 11 -16.89 -39.92 -16.55
CA MET A 11 -16.70 -39.80 -15.10
C MET A 11 -17.07 -38.38 -14.69
N ALA A 12 -18.30 -38.25 -14.17
CA ALA A 12 -18.75 -37.08 -13.44
C ALA A 12 -18.00 -37.05 -12.08
N GLY A 13 -16.86 -36.36 -12.05
CA GLY A 13 -16.19 -35.99 -10.81
C GLY A 13 -16.95 -34.86 -10.14
N PHE A 14 -17.63 -35.18 -9.05
CA PHE A 14 -18.29 -34.23 -8.16
C PHE A 14 -17.29 -33.13 -7.74
N MET A 15 -17.56 -31.90 -8.18
CA MET A 15 -16.95 -30.70 -7.65
C MET A 15 -17.43 -30.52 -6.21
N SER A 16 -16.69 -31.07 -5.24
CA SER A 16 -16.79 -30.62 -3.85
C SER A 16 -16.22 -29.20 -3.77
N GLY A 17 -17.08 -28.24 -4.08
CA GLY A 17 -16.84 -26.84 -3.80
C GLY A 17 -16.81 -26.62 -2.29
N CYS A 18 -15.63 -26.34 -1.74
CA CYS A 18 -15.53 -25.59 -0.50
C CYS A 18 -15.73 -24.11 -0.83
N VAL A 19 -17.00 -23.72 -1.05
CA VAL A 19 -17.43 -22.33 -1.11
C VAL A 19 -17.41 -21.77 0.32
N GLN A 20 -16.39 -20.96 0.59
CA GLN A 20 -16.46 -19.67 1.27
C GLN A 20 -17.21 -19.59 2.60
N ASN A 21 -16.47 -19.70 3.70
CA ASN A 21 -16.89 -19.22 5.01
C ASN A 21 -16.85 -17.67 4.99
N GLN A 22 -17.94 -17.05 4.53
CA GLN A 22 -18.11 -15.59 4.55
C GLN A 22 -18.48 -15.15 5.98
N PRO A 23 -17.71 -14.25 6.63
CA PRO A 23 -18.19 -13.63 7.85
C PRO A 23 -19.43 -12.78 7.53
N LYS A 24 -20.53 -13.10 8.21
CA LYS A 24 -21.82 -12.42 8.17
C LYS A 24 -21.64 -10.90 8.36
N PRO A 25 -22.11 -10.04 7.45
CA PRO A 25 -22.16 -8.60 7.72
C PRO A 25 -23.26 -8.34 8.74
N THR A 26 -22.89 -8.03 9.99
CA THR A 26 -23.80 -7.43 10.96
C THR A 26 -24.09 -6.00 10.49
N ILE A 27 -25.23 -5.80 9.85
CA ILE A 27 -25.80 -4.48 9.58
C ILE A 27 -26.27 -3.93 10.93
N SER A 28 -25.43 -3.12 11.58
CA SER A 28 -25.84 -2.28 12.70
C SER A 28 -26.52 -1.05 12.12
N LEU A 29 -27.86 -1.06 12.13
CA LEU A 29 -28.69 0.08 11.79
C LEU A 29 -28.66 1.07 12.97
N GLY A 30 -27.73 2.03 12.92
CA GLY A 30 -27.60 3.11 13.87
C GLY A 30 -26.89 4.28 13.20
N THR A 31 -27.67 5.30 12.87
CA THR A 31 -27.32 6.71 12.64
C THR A 31 -25.83 7.00 12.36
N GLY A 32 -25.47 7.12 11.07
CA GLY A 32 -24.14 7.59 10.61
C GLY A 32 -23.83 8.97 11.18
N ILE A 33 -22.59 9.28 11.61
CA ILE A 33 -21.35 9.28 10.84
C ILE A 33 -20.26 8.58 11.67
N GLY A 34 -20.11 7.27 11.51
CA GLY A 34 -19.04 6.51 12.15
C GLY A 34 -17.81 6.45 11.26
N ILE A 35 -16.75 7.19 11.61
CA ILE A 35 -15.41 6.91 11.06
C ILE A 35 -15.15 5.43 11.37
N PRO A 36 -14.86 4.56 10.37
CA PRO A 36 -14.65 3.15 10.65
C PRO A 36 -13.48 3.06 11.62
N GLN A 37 -13.77 2.62 12.86
CA GLN A 37 -12.77 2.34 13.88
C GLN A 37 -11.96 1.15 13.37
N ALA A 38 -10.96 1.48 12.56
CA ALA A 38 -10.21 0.53 11.80
C ALA A 38 -9.34 -0.28 12.76
N SER A 39 -9.74 -1.53 12.98
CA SER A 39 -8.89 -2.52 13.62
C SER A 39 -7.51 -2.52 12.94
N ASN A 40 -6.43 -2.65 13.72
CA ASN A 40 -5.05 -2.63 13.19
C ASN A 40 -4.86 -3.59 11.99
N SER A 41 -5.62 -4.69 11.96
CA SER A 41 -5.64 -5.65 10.85
C SER A 41 -5.97 -5.02 9.48
N ALA A 42 -6.74 -3.94 9.43
CA ALA A 42 -7.22 -3.38 8.17
C ALA A 42 -6.17 -2.55 7.41
N TYR A 43 -5.05 -2.17 8.04
CA TYR A 43 -3.94 -1.46 7.40
C TYR A 43 -2.80 -2.40 6.96
N GLY A 44 -2.92 -3.69 7.26
CA GLY A 44 -1.86 -4.67 7.02
C GLY A 44 -0.67 -4.53 7.99
N PRO A 45 0.37 -5.36 7.81
CA PRO A 45 1.52 -5.37 8.72
C PRO A 45 2.31 -4.07 8.63
N LYS A 46 2.79 -3.59 9.79
CA LYS A 46 3.70 -2.44 9.87
C LYS A 46 5.03 -2.79 9.19
N PRO A 47 5.59 -1.91 8.35
CA PRO A 47 6.88 -2.18 7.73
C PRO A 47 8.00 -2.07 8.78
N HIS A 48 8.88 -3.06 8.82
CA HIS A 48 10.00 -3.13 9.76
C HIS A 48 11.28 -2.61 9.12
N ARG A 49 11.55 -2.97 7.85
CA ARG A 49 12.78 -2.58 7.13
C ARG A 49 12.57 -1.36 6.24
N TYR A 50 11.62 -0.51 6.61
CA TYR A 50 11.20 0.63 5.79
C TYR A 50 12.34 1.59 5.46
N GLN A 51 13.28 1.83 6.39
CA GLN A 51 14.42 2.72 6.14
C GLN A 51 15.28 2.22 4.98
N GLN A 52 15.60 0.92 4.95
CA GLN A 52 16.37 0.31 3.87
C GLN A 52 15.58 0.28 2.57
N ALA A 53 14.28 -0.06 2.64
CA ALA A 53 13.39 -0.05 1.47
C ALA A 53 13.32 1.34 0.83
N ILE A 54 13.21 2.42 1.63
CA ILE A 54 13.17 3.80 1.14
C ILE A 54 14.50 4.20 0.49
N LYS A 55 15.65 3.86 1.11
CA LYS A 55 16.98 4.13 0.52
C LYS A 55 17.13 3.44 -0.83
N ASN A 56 16.81 2.15 -0.89
CA ASN A 56 16.89 1.37 -2.12
C ASN A 56 15.96 1.94 -3.20
N TYR A 57 14.71 2.27 -2.83
CA TYR A 57 13.75 2.87 -3.74
C TYR A 57 14.25 4.20 -4.31
N PHE A 58 14.66 5.15 -3.47
CA PHE A 58 15.11 6.45 -3.92
C PHE A 58 16.48 6.45 -4.60
N SER A 59 17.34 5.46 -4.36
CA SER A 59 18.58 5.28 -5.14
C SER A 59 18.31 5.13 -6.64
N THR A 60 17.18 4.52 -7.00
CA THR A 60 16.77 4.34 -8.41
C THR A 60 15.94 5.50 -8.95
N LYS A 61 15.32 6.31 -8.08
CA LYS A 61 14.38 7.37 -8.46
C LYS A 61 15.00 8.77 -8.47
N LEU A 62 16.05 9.00 -7.67
CA LEU A 62 16.71 10.29 -7.57
C LEU A 62 18.13 10.18 -8.10
N THR A 63 18.56 11.19 -8.85
CA THR A 63 19.97 11.34 -9.23
C THR A 63 20.82 11.40 -7.98
N ARG A 64 21.78 10.48 -7.86
CA ARG A 64 22.66 10.32 -6.68
C ARG A 64 21.89 10.05 -5.39
N GLY A 65 20.74 9.36 -5.50
CA GLY A 65 19.93 8.98 -4.35
C GLY A 65 20.68 8.05 -3.40
N GLU A 66 21.58 7.21 -3.91
CA GLU A 66 22.43 6.33 -3.12
C GLU A 66 23.38 7.07 -2.18
N GLN A 67 23.79 8.29 -2.56
CA GLN A 67 24.65 9.18 -1.77
C GLN A 67 23.84 10.18 -0.92
N GLY A 68 22.51 10.08 -0.93
CA GLY A 68 21.63 11.01 -0.24
C GLY A 68 21.73 10.90 1.29
N MET A 69 21.52 12.02 1.97
CA MET A 69 21.22 12.05 3.40
C MET A 69 19.72 11.90 3.59
N TYR A 70 19.33 10.94 4.43
CA TYR A 70 17.93 10.61 4.69
C TYR A 70 17.58 10.89 6.15
N LYS A 71 16.42 11.50 6.37
CA LYS A 71 15.74 11.52 7.66
C LYS A 71 14.44 10.74 7.54
N PHE A 72 14.16 9.86 8.51
CA PHE A 72 12.98 9.01 8.50
C PHE A 72 12.13 9.31 9.72
N GLY A 73 10.83 9.47 9.52
CA GLY A 73 9.83 9.40 10.58
C GLY A 73 9.46 7.96 10.90
N GLU A 74 8.63 7.81 11.93
CA GLU A 74 8.03 6.52 12.26
C GLU A 74 6.91 6.16 11.27
N PRO A 75 6.67 4.88 10.98
CA PRO A 75 5.52 4.47 10.18
C PRO A 75 4.23 4.76 10.92
N LYS A 76 3.36 5.56 10.30
CA LYS A 76 2.02 5.95 10.77
C LYS A 76 0.95 5.32 9.88
N ARG A 77 -0.17 4.92 10.46
CA ARG A 77 -1.32 4.44 9.69
C ARG A 77 -1.90 5.60 8.88
N ALA A 78 -2.23 5.33 7.62
CA ALA A 78 -2.82 6.32 6.75
C ALA A 78 -3.75 5.67 5.72
N TYR A 79 -4.63 6.49 5.16
CA TYR A 79 -5.44 6.11 4.01
C TYR A 79 -5.53 7.25 3.01
N LYS A 80 -5.80 6.89 1.76
CA LYS A 80 -5.95 7.81 0.64
C LYS A 80 -7.33 7.60 0.03
N GLN A 81 -8.06 8.68 -0.18
CA GLN A 81 -9.36 8.67 -0.86
C GLN A 81 -9.17 8.92 -2.36
N LYS A 82 -10.08 8.37 -3.17
CA LYS A 82 -10.28 8.80 -4.56
C LYS A 82 -10.88 10.21 -4.51
N GLY A 83 -10.51 11.07 -5.45
CA GLY A 83 -11.03 12.44 -5.51
C GLY A 83 -12.57 12.47 -5.59
N PHE A 84 -13.18 13.60 -5.22
CA PHE A 84 -14.65 13.74 -5.14
C PHE A 84 -15.40 13.38 -6.44
N ALA A 85 -14.76 13.57 -7.61
CA ALA A 85 -15.32 13.16 -8.90
C ALA A 85 -15.62 11.64 -9.02
N TYR A 86 -15.03 10.83 -8.14
CA TYR A 86 -15.15 9.37 -8.13
C TYR A 86 -15.84 8.85 -6.86
N GLY A 87 -16.72 9.66 -6.24
CA GLY A 87 -17.54 9.23 -5.10
C GLY A 87 -16.80 9.15 -3.76
N GLY A 88 -15.56 9.63 -3.67
CA GLY A 88 -14.82 9.69 -2.40
C GLY A 88 -14.40 8.32 -1.84
N GLU A 89 -14.45 7.27 -2.65
CA GLU A 89 -14.11 5.90 -2.24
C GLU A 89 -12.67 5.79 -1.74
N LEU A 90 -12.39 4.76 -0.93
CA LEU A 90 -11.05 4.49 -0.45
C LEU A 90 -10.15 3.99 -1.60
N ALA A 91 -9.14 4.77 -1.98
CA ALA A 91 -8.17 4.39 -3.01
C ALA A 91 -7.07 3.48 -2.44
N TRP A 92 -6.62 3.77 -1.23
CA TRP A 92 -5.54 3.04 -0.57
C TRP A 92 -5.66 3.12 0.94
N LYS A 93 -5.16 2.09 1.62
CA LYS A 93 -5.06 1.99 3.08
C LYS A 93 -3.79 1.21 3.42
N GLY A 94 -2.99 1.75 4.33
CA GLY A 94 -1.74 1.12 4.73
C GLY A 94 -0.91 1.96 5.68
N TRP A 95 0.40 1.86 5.55
CA TRP A 95 1.36 2.59 6.37
C TRP A 95 2.00 3.72 5.57
N LEU A 96 2.25 4.84 6.21
CA LEU A 96 2.91 5.99 5.64
C LEU A 96 4.15 6.31 6.46
N VAL A 97 5.26 6.55 5.77
CA VAL A 97 6.49 7.02 6.37
C VAL A 97 6.81 8.38 5.79
N GLU A 98 6.96 9.37 6.65
CA GLU A 98 7.49 10.68 6.28
C GLU A 98 9.01 10.59 6.19
N THR A 99 9.60 11.11 5.11
CA THR A 99 11.05 11.11 4.95
C THR A 99 11.51 12.38 4.26
N SER A 100 12.69 12.86 4.62
CA SER A 100 13.33 13.98 3.93
C SER A 100 14.63 13.49 3.30
N VAL A 101 14.82 13.78 2.02
CA VAL A 101 15.99 13.33 1.25
C VAL A 101 16.74 14.55 0.72
N ALA A 102 18.03 14.64 1.06
CA ALA A 102 18.96 15.62 0.50
C ALA A 102 20.01 14.88 -0.33
N THR A 103 20.04 15.12 -1.64
CA THR A 103 21.03 14.51 -2.53
C THR A 103 22.20 15.48 -2.80
N PRO A 104 23.42 14.96 -3.00
CA PRO A 104 24.56 15.80 -3.35
C PRO A 104 24.51 16.24 -4.82
N THR A 105 25.00 17.44 -5.11
CA THR A 105 25.25 17.92 -6.48
C THR A 105 26.54 17.32 -7.04
N ARG A 106 26.84 17.61 -8.31
CA ARG A 106 28.11 17.23 -8.95
C ARG A 106 29.35 17.66 -8.18
N THR A 107 29.29 18.78 -7.46
CA THR A 107 30.40 19.35 -6.70
C THR A 107 30.44 18.88 -5.23
N GLY A 108 29.56 17.96 -4.83
CA GLY A 108 29.53 17.40 -3.46
C GLY A 108 28.75 18.22 -2.43
N ARG A 109 28.17 19.37 -2.82
CA ARG A 109 27.26 20.13 -1.93
C ARG A 109 25.90 19.46 -1.86
N TYR A 110 25.33 19.34 -0.67
CA TYR A 110 23.98 18.82 -0.51
C TYR A 110 22.93 19.84 -0.94
N LEU A 111 21.93 19.37 -1.69
CA LEU A 111 20.73 20.13 -2.01
C LEU A 111 19.83 20.29 -0.78
N THR A 112 18.94 21.29 -0.83
CA THR A 112 17.89 21.46 0.17
C THR A 112 17.10 20.16 0.34
N PRO A 113 16.93 19.65 1.57
CA PRO A 113 16.19 18.42 1.82
C PRO A 113 14.75 18.53 1.29
N ARG A 114 14.34 17.56 0.47
CA ARG A 114 12.99 17.47 -0.06
C ARG A 114 12.16 16.50 0.78
N PRO A 115 11.00 16.93 1.30
CA PRO A 115 10.10 16.04 2.05
C PRO A 115 9.34 15.12 1.10
N TYR A 116 9.12 13.89 1.53
CA TYR A 116 8.33 12.87 0.85
C TYR A 116 7.46 12.12 1.85
N MET A 117 6.26 11.75 1.43
CA MET A 117 5.43 10.75 2.07
C MET A 117 5.52 9.46 1.26
N VAL A 118 6.01 8.39 1.88
CA VAL A 118 6.16 7.08 1.25
C VAL A 118 5.07 6.16 1.77
N LEU A 119 4.25 5.62 0.85
CA LEU A 119 3.12 4.77 1.15
C LEU A 119 3.53 3.30 1.03
N PHE A 120 3.22 2.53 2.06
CA PHE A 120 3.57 1.14 2.24
C PHE A 120 2.34 0.23 2.35
N LYS A 121 2.44 -0.94 1.74
CA LYS A 121 1.52 -2.06 2.00
C LYS A 121 2.37 -3.27 2.41
N GLY A 122 2.39 -3.56 3.71
CA GLY A 122 3.43 -4.41 4.29
C GLY A 122 4.81 -3.79 4.07
N GLU A 123 5.78 -4.59 3.62
CA GLU A 123 7.17 -4.12 3.36
C GLU A 123 7.35 -3.46 1.98
N GLN A 124 6.31 -3.42 1.14
CA GLN A 124 6.41 -2.89 -0.23
C GLN A 124 5.99 -1.42 -0.30
N ILE A 125 6.80 -0.63 -1.00
CA ILE A 125 6.47 0.77 -1.35
C ILE A 125 5.52 0.74 -2.54
N VAL A 126 4.33 1.30 -2.36
CA VAL A 126 3.29 1.38 -3.41
C VAL A 126 3.39 2.71 -4.15
N GLU A 127 3.61 3.80 -3.41
CA GLU A 127 3.61 5.14 -3.97
C GLU A 127 4.53 6.05 -3.11
N HIS A 128 5.02 7.12 -3.72
CA HIS A 128 5.65 8.22 -3.00
C HIS A 128 5.05 9.54 -3.47
N ILE A 129 4.89 10.49 -2.56
CA ILE A 129 4.32 11.81 -2.81
C ILE A 129 5.30 12.85 -2.31
N LEU A 130 5.63 13.85 -3.12
CA LEU A 130 6.46 14.98 -2.71
C LEU A 130 5.67 15.89 -1.76
N GLY A 131 6.26 16.27 -0.63
CA GLY A 131 5.63 17.12 0.39
C GLY A 131 5.40 16.41 1.73
N ASN A 132 4.94 17.18 2.72
CA ASN A 132 4.58 16.70 4.06
C ASN A 132 3.06 16.47 4.23
N SER A 133 2.26 16.96 3.27
CA SER A 133 0.80 16.90 3.30
C SER A 133 0.24 16.70 1.91
N HIS A 134 -0.90 16.02 1.81
CA HIS A 134 -1.61 15.78 0.56
C HIS A 134 -3.12 15.78 0.83
N LYS A 135 -3.89 16.50 0.02
CA LYS A 135 -5.32 16.78 0.27
C LYS A 135 -6.17 15.51 0.43
N LEU A 136 -5.85 14.46 -0.32
CA LEU A 136 -6.60 13.20 -0.31
C LEU A 136 -6.05 12.17 0.66
N LEU A 137 -5.00 12.51 1.42
CA LEU A 137 -4.32 11.59 2.31
C LEU A 137 -4.59 11.99 3.76
N THR A 138 -5.06 11.04 4.55
CA THR A 138 -5.36 11.23 5.97
C THR A 138 -4.46 10.33 6.80
N LYS A 139 -3.73 10.95 7.74
CA LYS A 139 -2.93 10.25 8.76
C LYS A 139 -3.84 9.95 9.94
N VAL A 140 -3.79 8.71 10.40
CA VAL A 140 -4.66 8.21 11.47
C VAL A 140 -3.97 8.40 12.82
N ASP A 141 -2.65 8.24 12.85
CA ASP A 141 -1.83 8.41 14.04
C ASP A 141 -1.34 9.87 14.15
N LYS A 142 -1.39 10.44 15.35
CA LYS A 142 -0.86 11.77 15.67
C LYS A 142 0.65 11.71 15.80
#